data_AF-A0A964YNT2-F1
#
_entry.id   AF-A0A964YNT2-F1
#
_cell.length_a   1.000
_cell.length_b   1.000
_cell.length_c   1.000
_cell.angle_alpha   90.00
_cell.angle_beta   90.00
_cell.angle_gamma   90.00
#
_symmetry.space_group_name_H-M   'P 1'
#
loop_
_entity.id
_entity.type
_entity.pdbx_description
1 polymer ?
#
loop_
_entity_poly.entity_id
_entity_poly.type
_entity_poly.pdbx_seq_one_letter_code
_entity_poly.pdbx_strand_id
1 'polypeptide(L)'
;MKTLSSIYLMTLLTLTCSMHLYAQADSTKNVPLPRLQAGMTGNFAINMVQSVDAYFHPTPFNHDLAVGMIFNTRFKGSPNLGISTGFEFEFTKLNYEMKDSVFYRYAGSNILHKNETGGTTYLLTDRQYSSVSVAVPLMMLFRMQPIGDWTIFGKYGFAKNQRPRF
;
A
#
# COMPACT_ATOMS: atom_id res chain seq x y z
N MET A 1 -32.04 -24.31 15.19
CA MET A 1 -32.19 -22.98 15.80
C MET A 1 -30.82 -22.45 16.21
N LYS A 2 -30.44 -21.31 15.62
CA LYS A 2 -29.37 -20.36 15.99
C LYS A 2 -27.91 -20.86 16.05
N THR A 3 -27.27 -20.73 14.90
CA THR A 3 -25.89 -20.27 14.68
C THR A 3 -25.63 -18.91 15.34
N LEU A 4 -24.36 -18.58 15.63
CA LEU A 4 -23.73 -17.24 15.80
C LEU A 4 -22.70 -17.32 16.94
N SER A 5 -21.39 -17.36 16.64
CA SER A 5 -20.32 -16.73 17.47
C SER A 5 -18.87 -17.10 17.06
N SER A 6 -18.56 -17.50 15.82
CA SER A 6 -17.17 -17.93 15.49
C SER A 6 -16.48 -17.24 14.31
N ILE A 7 -17.00 -16.12 13.76
CA ILE A 7 -16.43 -15.55 12.51
C ILE A 7 -16.24 -14.01 12.58
N TYR A 8 -15.81 -13.46 13.72
CA TYR A 8 -15.44 -12.03 13.76
C TYR A 8 -14.12 -11.82 14.52
N LEU A 9 -13.03 -12.40 14.00
CA LEU A 9 -11.69 -11.89 14.26
C LEU A 9 -10.67 -12.39 13.21
N MET A 10 -11.00 -12.23 11.92
CA MET A 10 -9.99 -12.41 10.86
C MET A 10 -9.28 -11.06 10.66
N THR A 11 -8.24 -10.85 11.45
CA THR A 11 -7.25 -9.80 11.24
C THR A 11 -6.66 -9.93 9.84
N LEU A 12 -6.84 -8.90 9.02
CA LEU A 12 -6.25 -8.75 7.69
C LEU A 12 -4.71 -8.68 7.84
N LEU A 13 -4.03 -9.82 7.76
CA LEU A 13 -2.56 -9.90 7.78
C LEU A 13 -2.04 -9.64 6.37
N THR A 14 -1.87 -8.36 6.01
CA THR A 14 -1.16 -7.98 4.79
C THR A 14 0.34 -8.23 4.97
N LEU A 15 0.89 -9.22 4.27
CA LEU A 15 2.33 -9.47 4.23
C LEU A 15 2.97 -8.51 3.21
N THR A 16 3.62 -7.45 3.72
CA THR A 16 4.33 -6.46 2.90
C THR A 16 5.82 -6.79 2.88
N CYS A 17 6.42 -6.96 1.70
CA CYS A 17 7.87 -7.06 1.54
C CYS A 17 8.43 -5.70 1.11
N SER A 18 9.35 -5.14 1.88
CA SER A 18 9.94 -3.81 1.62
C SER A 18 11.44 -3.94 1.38
N MET A 19 11.90 -3.51 0.20
CA MET A 19 13.32 -3.40 -0.12
C MET A 19 13.75 -1.95 0.03
N HIS A 20 14.85 -1.73 0.75
CA HIS A 20 15.41 -0.41 0.97
C HIS A 20 16.84 -0.37 0.42
N LEU A 21 17.06 0.50 -0.56
CA LEU A 21 18.39 0.80 -1.07
C LEU A 21 18.83 2.14 -0.46
N TYR A 22 19.71 2.06 0.52
CA TYR A 22 20.34 3.25 1.09
C TYR A 22 21.61 3.56 0.30
N ALA A 23 21.87 4.84 0.01
CA ALA A 23 23.18 5.24 -0.45
C ALA A 23 24.19 4.94 0.67
N GLN A 24 25.03 3.92 0.47
CA GLN A 24 26.07 3.55 1.42
C GLN A 24 27.19 4.59 1.34
N ALA A 25 27.33 5.39 2.40
CA ALA A 25 28.62 6.00 2.69
C ALA A 25 29.56 4.87 3.17
N ASP A 26 30.78 4.88 2.65
CA ASP A 26 31.84 3.89 2.82
C ASP A 26 31.87 3.28 4.24
N SER A 27 31.59 1.99 4.32
CA SER A 27 31.58 1.23 5.59
C SER A 27 32.98 0.78 5.96
N THR A 28 33.93 1.71 6.03
CA THR A 28 35.17 1.47 6.75
C THR A 28 34.86 1.55 8.25
N LYS A 29 35.34 0.56 9.03
CA LYS A 29 35.03 0.30 10.45
C LYS A 29 35.26 1.47 11.44
N ASN A 30 35.67 2.66 10.96
CA ASN A 30 36.03 3.82 11.78
C ASN A 30 35.27 5.11 11.43
N VAL A 31 34.32 5.10 10.49
CA VAL A 31 33.50 6.29 10.19
C VAL A 31 32.14 6.18 10.90
N PRO A 32 31.78 7.12 11.80
CA PRO A 32 30.47 7.14 12.41
C PRO A 32 29.40 7.22 11.31
N LEU A 33 28.51 6.23 11.27
CA LEU A 33 27.39 6.23 10.32
C LEU A 33 26.62 7.55 10.42
N PRO A 34 26.35 8.25 9.30
CA PRO A 34 25.70 9.55 9.33
C PRO A 34 24.35 9.47 10.07
N ARG A 35 24.05 10.52 10.84
CA ARG A 35 22.85 10.60 11.69
C ARG A 35 21.56 10.58 10.86
N LEU A 36 21.64 11.13 9.65
CA LEU A 36 20.60 11.11 8.64
C LEU A 36 21.02 10.16 7.52
N GLN A 37 20.15 9.22 7.16
CA GLN A 37 20.33 8.32 6.03
C GLN A 37 19.13 8.48 5.10
N ALA A 38 19.40 8.91 3.87
CA ALA A 38 18.40 8.96 2.81
C ALA A 38 18.56 7.75 1.89
N GLY A 39 17.45 7.22 1.41
CA GLY A 39 17.47 6.09 0.48
C GLY A 39 16.16 6.00 -0.31
N MET A 40 16.22 5.24 -1.41
CA MET A 40 15.03 4.87 -2.15
C MET A 40 14.39 3.63 -1.51
N THR A 41 13.08 3.57 -1.56
CA THR A 41 12.29 2.43 -1.09
C THR A 41 11.39 1.92 -2.20
N GLY A 42 11.25 0.60 -2.26
CA GLY A 42 10.27 -0.10 -3.06
C GLY A 42 9.53 -1.10 -2.19
N ASN A 43 8.21 -0.96 -2.12
CA ASN A 43 7.32 -1.82 -1.37
C ASN A 43 6.41 -2.55 -2.35
N PHE A 44 6.25 -3.86 -2.13
CA PHE A 44 5.26 -4.65 -2.84
C PHE A 44 4.40 -5.39 -1.82
N ALA A 45 3.09 -5.26 -1.96
CA ALA A 45 2.12 -5.89 -1.09
C ALA A 45 1.05 -6.61 -1.92
N ILE A 46 0.61 -7.75 -1.43
CA ILE A 46 -0.54 -8.47 -1.98
C ILE A 46 -1.75 -8.12 -1.12
N ASN A 47 -2.84 -7.71 -1.77
CA ASN A 47 -4.05 -7.27 -1.12
C ASN A 47 -5.21 -8.22 -1.47
N MET A 48 -5.76 -8.87 -0.44
CA MET A 48 -6.96 -9.70 -0.56
C MET A 48 -8.16 -8.85 -0.14
N VAL A 49 -8.65 -8.02 -1.06
CA VAL A 49 -9.82 -7.18 -0.80
C VAL A 49 -11.09 -8.03 -0.80
N GLN A 50 -12.05 -7.69 0.06
CA GLN A 50 -13.39 -8.25 0.01
C GLN A 50 -14.31 -7.32 -0.77
N SER A 51 -15.19 -7.87 -1.62
CA SER A 51 -16.24 -7.07 -2.26
C SER A 51 -17.33 -6.74 -1.27
N VAL A 52 -17.77 -5.48 -1.27
CA VAL A 52 -18.93 -5.00 -0.49
C VAL A 52 -20.23 -5.19 -1.28
N ASP A 53 -20.14 -5.41 -2.59
CA ASP A 53 -21.29 -5.41 -3.50
C ASP A 53 -21.63 -6.85 -3.95
N ALA A 54 -22.93 -7.15 -4.09
CA ALA A 54 -23.41 -8.51 -4.32
C ALA A 54 -23.11 -9.05 -5.74
N TYR A 55 -22.86 -8.14 -6.67
CA TYR A 55 -22.66 -8.44 -8.09
C TYR A 55 -21.20 -8.65 -8.50
N PHE A 56 -20.26 -8.35 -7.60
CA PHE A 56 -18.82 -8.39 -7.87
C PHE A 56 -18.10 -9.31 -6.89
N HIS A 57 -17.19 -10.13 -7.42
CA HIS A 57 -16.24 -10.90 -6.65
C HIS A 57 -14.85 -10.29 -6.79
N PRO A 58 -14.10 -10.08 -5.69
CA PRO A 58 -12.73 -9.62 -5.79
C PRO A 58 -11.87 -10.72 -6.39
N THR A 59 -10.97 -10.37 -7.30
CA THR A 59 -9.95 -11.32 -7.76
C THR A 59 -9.04 -11.70 -6.59
N PRO A 60 -8.54 -12.96 -6.54
CA PRO A 60 -7.70 -13.42 -5.44
C PRO A 60 -6.32 -12.74 -5.41
N PHE A 61 -5.89 -12.11 -6.50
CA PHE A 61 -4.59 -11.48 -6.60
C PHE A 61 -4.71 -9.99 -6.95
N ASN A 62 -4.81 -9.15 -5.92
CA ASN A 62 -4.60 -7.71 -6.04
C ASN A 62 -3.25 -7.36 -5.46
N HIS A 63 -2.66 -6.27 -5.94
CA HIS A 63 -1.35 -5.85 -5.50
C HIS A 63 -1.26 -4.34 -5.38
N ASP A 64 -0.46 -3.93 -4.41
CA ASP A 64 -0.07 -2.56 -4.15
C ASP A 64 1.45 -2.47 -4.35
N LEU A 65 1.86 -1.56 -5.22
CA LEU A 65 3.26 -1.24 -5.44
C LEU A 65 3.49 0.18 -4.92
N ALA A 66 4.45 0.37 -4.02
CA ALA A 66 4.87 1.71 -3.62
C ALA A 66 6.34 1.96 -3.91
N VAL A 67 6.67 3.13 -4.41
CA VAL A 67 8.06 3.55 -4.66
C VAL A 67 8.25 4.96 -4.14
N GLY A 68 9.37 5.22 -3.47
CA GLY A 68 9.59 6.51 -2.86
C GLY A 68 10.98 6.73 -2.31
N MET A 69 11.09 7.78 -1.48
CA MET A 69 12.30 8.12 -0.75
C MET A 69 12.00 8.19 0.75
N ILE A 70 12.89 7.60 1.54
CA ILE A 70 12.81 7.59 3.01
C ILE A 70 14.08 8.23 3.58
N PHE A 71 13.87 9.02 4.64
CA PHE A 71 14.85 9.68 5.46
C PHE A 71 14.80 9.11 6.88
N ASN A 72 15.85 8.38 7.26
CA ASN A 72 16.02 7.83 8.60
C ASN A 72 16.96 8.73 9.41
N THR A 73 16.46 9.34 10.47
CA THR A 73 17.23 10.17 11.41
C THR A 73 17.36 9.48 12.77
N ARG A 74 18.56 9.44 13.34
CA ARG A 74 18.81 8.88 14.69
C ARG A 74 18.85 9.96 15.76
N PHE A 75 18.45 9.61 16.98
CA PHE A 75 18.58 10.50 18.13
C PHE A 75 20.02 10.54 18.65
N LYS A 76 20.49 11.73 19.08
CA LYS A 76 21.87 11.95 19.53
C LYS A 76 22.24 11.10 20.76
N GLY A 77 21.29 10.84 21.65
CA GLY A 77 21.49 10.06 22.88
C GLY A 77 21.06 8.59 22.79
N SER A 78 20.52 8.14 21.65
CA SER A 78 20.09 6.76 21.47
C SER A 78 20.29 6.33 20.02
N PRO A 79 21.38 5.61 19.71
CA PRO A 79 21.67 5.19 18.33
C PRO A 79 20.69 4.13 17.80
N ASN A 80 19.96 3.46 18.70
CA ASN A 80 18.98 2.43 18.37
C ASN A 80 17.58 3.00 18.09
N LEU A 81 17.35 4.28 18.41
CA LEU A 81 16.07 4.95 18.22
C LEU A 81 16.19 6.10 17.23
N GLY A 82 15.14 6.30 16.45
CA GLY A 82 15.08 7.36 15.48
C GLY A 82 13.69 7.60 14.92
N ILE A 83 13.66 8.48 13.92
CA ILE A 83 12.47 8.82 13.14
C ILE A 83 12.77 8.50 11.68
N SER A 84 11.83 7.85 11.02
CA SER A 84 11.81 7.56 9.59
C SER A 84 10.67 8.35 8.97
N THR A 85 10.99 9.32 8.11
CA THR A 85 10.01 10.12 7.37
C THR A 85 10.29 10.07 5.88
N GLY A 86 9.33 10.34 5.02
CA GLY A 86 9.59 10.28 3.57
C GLY A 86 8.41 10.70 2.71
N PHE A 87 8.49 10.34 1.44
CA PHE A 87 7.35 10.36 0.53
C PHE A 87 7.36 9.10 -0.32
N GLU A 88 6.20 8.50 -0.52
CA GLU A 88 6.00 7.29 -1.32
C GLU A 88 4.83 7.49 -2.27
N PHE A 89 4.98 7.04 -3.50
CA PHE A 89 3.89 6.93 -4.47
C PHE A 89 3.36 5.52 -4.42
N GLU A 90 2.10 5.38 -4.03
CA GLU A 90 1.40 4.11 -3.90
C GLU A 90 0.51 3.91 -5.13
N PHE A 91 0.74 2.81 -5.83
CA PHE A 91 0.00 2.36 -7.00
C PHE A 91 -0.79 1.12 -6.60
N THR A 92 -2.09 1.30 -6.45
CA THR A 92 -3.03 0.23 -6.08
C THR A 92 -3.79 -0.20 -7.31
N LYS A 93 -3.77 -1.51 -7.59
CA LYS A 93 -4.60 -2.12 -8.63
C LYS A 93 -5.49 -3.18 -8.01
N LEU A 94 -6.80 -2.90 -8.03
CA LEU A 94 -7.84 -3.83 -7.58
C LEU A 94 -8.65 -4.30 -8.78
N ASN A 95 -8.73 -5.61 -8.99
CA ASN A 95 -9.54 -6.20 -10.05
C ASN A 95 -10.72 -6.96 -9.44
N TYR A 96 -11.89 -6.78 -10.04
CA TYR A 96 -13.11 -7.44 -9.65
C TYR A 96 -13.69 -8.18 -10.85
N GLU A 97 -14.00 -9.45 -10.62
CA GLU A 97 -14.74 -10.30 -11.54
C GLU A 97 -16.24 -10.16 -11.26
N MET A 98 -17.06 -10.39 -12.28
CA MET A 98 -18.49 -10.37 -12.12
C MET A 98 -19.03 -11.70 -11.62
N LYS A 99 -20.05 -11.65 -10.77
CA LYS A 99 -20.82 -12.83 -10.36
C LYS A 99 -21.97 -13.15 -11.33
N ASP A 100 -22.64 -12.10 -11.79
CA ASP A 100 -23.82 -12.16 -12.65
C ASP A 100 -23.63 -11.21 -13.85
N SER A 101 -24.48 -11.34 -14.86
CA SER A 101 -24.48 -10.46 -16.03
C SER A 101 -24.90 -9.05 -15.64
N VAL A 102 -23.92 -8.17 -15.39
CA VAL A 102 -24.15 -6.75 -15.11
C VAL A 102 -24.10 -5.97 -16.43
N PHE A 103 -25.18 -5.27 -16.73
CA PHE A 103 -25.29 -4.44 -17.93
C PHE A 103 -25.19 -2.96 -17.57
N TYR A 104 -24.33 -2.23 -18.28
CA TYR A 104 -24.26 -0.77 -18.21
C TYR A 104 -24.82 -0.15 -19.48
N ARG A 105 -25.52 0.97 -19.31
CA ARG A 105 -26.01 1.78 -20.43
C ARG A 105 -25.05 2.95 -20.63
N TYR A 106 -24.58 3.11 -21.86
CA TYR A 106 -23.68 4.19 -22.25
C TYR A 106 -24.34 5.12 -23.25
N ALA A 107 -24.18 6.43 -23.05
CA ALA A 107 -24.46 7.43 -24.06
C ALA A 107 -23.18 8.24 -24.31
N GLY A 108 -22.51 7.96 -25.42
CA GLY A 108 -21.19 8.53 -25.70
C GLY A 108 -20.15 8.10 -24.65
N SER A 109 -19.55 9.05 -23.95
CA SER A 109 -18.52 8.81 -22.93
C SER A 109 -19.04 8.60 -21.51
N ASN A 110 -20.36 8.73 -21.28
CA ASN A 110 -20.94 8.73 -19.94
C ASN A 110 -21.73 7.45 -19.65
N ILE A 111 -21.57 6.94 -18.43
CA ILE A 111 -22.39 5.86 -17.89
C ILE A 111 -23.71 6.47 -17.43
N LEU A 112 -24.82 5.99 -17.98
CA LEU A 112 -26.14 6.49 -17.64
C LEU A 112 -26.58 5.97 -16.27
N HIS A 113 -27.09 6.87 -15.45
CA HIS A 113 -27.71 6.54 -14.16
C HIS A 113 -29.14 6.01 -14.36
N LYS A 114 -29.69 5.36 -13.32
CA LYS A 114 -30.99 4.66 -13.35
C LYS A 114 -32.14 5.45 -13.97
N ASN A 115 -32.13 6.78 -13.84
CA ASN A 115 -33.21 7.67 -14.28
C ASN A 115 -32.99 8.28 -15.67
N GLU A 116 -31.88 7.97 -16.33
CA GLU A 116 -31.55 8.53 -17.64
C GLU A 116 -32.02 7.61 -18.77
N THR A 117 -32.60 8.19 -19.82
CA THR A 117 -33.24 7.45 -20.92
C THR A 117 -32.36 7.50 -22.18
N GLY A 118 -32.30 6.41 -22.96
CA GLY A 118 -31.46 6.28 -24.15
C GLY A 118 -30.14 5.51 -23.94
N GLY A 119 -29.26 5.52 -24.94
CA GLY A 119 -27.96 4.84 -24.88
C GLY A 119 -27.97 3.37 -25.29
N THR A 120 -26.78 2.81 -25.48
CA THR A 120 -26.54 1.42 -25.86
C THR A 120 -26.17 0.60 -24.65
N THR A 121 -26.72 -0.61 -24.56
CA THR A 121 -26.45 -1.55 -23.47
C THR A 121 -25.20 -2.36 -23.78
N TYR A 122 -24.25 -2.36 -22.85
CA TYR A 122 -23.04 -3.18 -22.92
C TYR A 122 -23.00 -4.12 -21.72
N LEU A 123 -22.58 -5.35 -21.96
CA LEU A 123 -22.25 -6.30 -20.90
C LEU A 123 -20.90 -5.87 -20.33
N LEU A 124 -20.84 -5.60 -19.03
CA LEU A 124 -19.57 -5.46 -18.34
C LEU A 124 -18.87 -6.83 -18.37
N THR A 125 -17.55 -6.92 -18.54
CA THR A 125 -16.83 -8.20 -18.40
C THR A 125 -15.98 -8.19 -17.15
N ASP A 126 -15.22 -7.11 -16.97
CA ASP A 126 -14.27 -6.95 -15.88
C ASP A 126 -14.33 -5.53 -15.34
N ARG A 127 -14.04 -5.37 -14.04
CA ARG A 127 -13.91 -4.07 -13.41
C ARG A 127 -12.55 -3.93 -12.76
N GLN A 128 -11.77 -2.99 -13.26
CA GLN A 128 -10.46 -2.65 -12.70
C GLN A 128 -10.47 -1.26 -12.09
N TYR A 129 -10.00 -1.15 -10.85
CA TYR A 129 -9.72 0.11 -10.19
C TYR A 129 -8.21 0.28 -10.08
N SER A 130 -7.70 1.33 -10.73
CA SER A 130 -6.32 1.76 -10.61
C SER A 130 -6.32 3.11 -9.90
N SER A 131 -5.62 3.20 -8.78
CA SER A 131 -5.47 4.47 -8.06
C SER A 131 -4.00 4.75 -7.75
N VAL A 132 -3.65 6.03 -7.84
CA VAL A 132 -2.33 6.54 -7.45
C VAL A 132 -2.54 7.44 -6.24
N SER A 133 -1.79 7.19 -5.18
CA SER A 133 -1.81 8.02 -3.97
C SER A 133 -0.38 8.44 -3.63
N VAL A 134 -0.24 9.58 -2.95
CA VAL A 134 1.02 10.02 -2.37
C VAL A 134 0.91 9.87 -0.87
N ALA A 135 1.83 9.12 -0.28
CA ALA A 135 1.92 8.87 1.15
C ALA A 135 3.12 9.62 1.73
N VAL A 136 2.92 10.29 2.86
CA VAL A 136 4.02 10.81 3.70
C VAL A 136 4.10 9.92 4.94
N PRO A 137 4.97 8.90 4.97
CA PRO A 137 5.16 8.08 6.16
C PRO A 137 5.86 8.89 7.25
N LEU A 138 5.36 8.79 8.48
CA LEU A 138 6.05 9.25 9.69
C LEU A 138 6.08 8.09 10.69
N MET A 139 7.27 7.53 10.88
CA MET A 139 7.49 6.31 11.64
C MET A 139 8.58 6.48 12.69
N MET A 140 8.40 5.85 13.84
CA MET A 140 9.48 5.57 14.78
C MET A 140 10.34 4.43 14.26
N LEU A 141 11.65 4.60 14.33
CA LEU A 141 12.64 3.62 13.90
C LEU A 141 13.30 2.98 15.13
N PHE A 142 13.18 1.66 15.24
CA PHE A 142 13.86 0.82 16.22
C PHE A 142 14.90 -0.03 15.49
N ARG A 143 16.17 0.15 15.84
CA ARG A 143 17.28 -0.60 15.23
C ARG A 143 17.82 -1.60 16.24
N MET A 144 17.90 -2.86 15.83
CA MET A 144 18.61 -3.89 16.60
C MET A 144 20.12 -3.77 16.40
N GLN A 145 20.90 -4.26 17.37
CA GLN A 145 22.34 -4.41 17.19
C GLN A 145 22.59 -5.27 15.92
N PRO A 146 23.53 -4.90 15.05
CA PRO A 146 23.79 -5.67 13.83
C PRO A 146 24.28 -7.08 14.17
N ILE A 147 23.82 -8.06 13.40
CA ILE A 147 24.28 -9.45 13.46
C ILE A 147 25.09 -9.69 12.19
N GLY A 148 26.41 -9.62 12.29
CA GLY A 148 27.29 -9.57 11.12
C GLY A 148 27.03 -8.31 10.29
N ASP A 149 26.82 -8.48 8.98
CA ASP A 149 26.51 -7.38 8.05
C ASP A 149 25.02 -7.03 7.99
N TRP A 150 24.17 -7.80 8.67
CA TRP A 150 22.72 -7.61 8.67
C TRP A 150 22.28 -6.70 9.81
N THR A 151 21.44 -5.72 9.49
CA THR A 151 20.78 -4.87 10.50
C THR A 151 19.27 -5.00 10.34
N ILE A 152 18.59 -5.37 11.41
CA ILE A 152 17.13 -5.46 11.46
C ILE A 152 16.56 -4.14 11.98
N PHE A 153 15.52 -3.66 11.31
CA PHE A 153 14.81 -2.43 11.65
C PHE A 153 13.33 -2.74 11.90
N GLY A 154 12.85 -2.38 13.08
CA GLY A 154 11.42 -2.21 13.34
C GLY A 154 11.01 -0.79 12.98
N LYS A 155 9.97 -0.63 12.17
CA LYS A 155 9.34 0.67 11.92
C LYS A 155 7.90 0.61 12.40
N TYR A 156 7.48 1.61 13.17
CA TYR A 156 6.12 1.72 13.65
C TYR A 156 5.64 3.16 13.53
N GLY A 157 4.49 3.38 12.92
CA GLY A 157 3.92 4.72 12.80
C GLY A 157 2.74 4.78 11.85
N PHE A 158 2.48 5.99 11.34
CA PHE A 158 1.33 6.27 10.51
C PHE A 158 1.79 6.80 9.15
N ALA A 159 1.09 6.38 8.09
CA ALA A 159 1.23 6.95 6.77
C ALA A 159 -0.02 7.78 6.46
N LYS A 160 0.18 9.05 6.12
CA LYS A 160 -0.93 9.89 5.65
C LYS A 160 -0.95 9.82 4.13
N ASN A 161 -2.02 9.23 3.59
CA ASN A 161 -2.23 9.13 2.15
C ASN A 161 -3.08 10.31 1.66
N GLN A 162 -2.61 10.96 0.61
CA GLN A 162 -3.35 11.97 -0.14
C GLN A 162 -3.53 11.51 -1.58
N ARG A 163 -4.77 11.56 -2.06
CA ARG A 163 -5.07 11.34 -3.47
C ARG A 163 -4.78 12.64 -4.24
N PRO A 164 -3.92 12.60 -5.27
CA PRO A 164 -3.72 13.76 -6.12
C PRO A 164 -5.05 14.09 -6.82
N ARG A 165 -5.44 15.36 -6.76
CA ARG A 165 -6.57 15.88 -7.56
C ARG A 165 -5.96 16.36 -8.88
N PHE A 166 -6.21 15.64 -9.95
CA PHE A 166 -5.90 16.07 -11.32
C PHE A 166 -7.19 16.54 -11.99
#